data_AF-A0A932UMA7-F1
#
_entry.id   AF-A0A932UMA7-F1
#
_cell.length_a   1.000
_cell.length_b   1.000
_cell.length_c   1.000
_cell.angle_alpha   90.00
_cell.angle_beta   90.00
_cell.angle_gamma   90.00
#
_symmetry.space_group_name_H-M   'P 1'
#
loop_
_entity.id
_entity.type
_entity.pdbx_description
1 polymer ?
#
loop_
_entity_poly.entity_id
_entity_poly.type
_entity_poly.pdbx_seq_one_letter_code
_entity_poly.pdbx_strand_id
1 'polypeptide(L)' 'MGTRLKAEVSYRPAKRKGTMKQCGHCQAFQPELRSCLMVSGEIEPFMVCDLWEPMPFHWDPEGEGVKAQQAEDPMEDDNA' A
#
# COMPACT_ATOMS: atom_id res chain seq x y z
N MET A 1 5.43 -18.81 -5.28
CA MET A 1 4.03 -19.17 -4.92
C MET A 1 3.12 -18.75 -6.08
N GLY A 2 1.92 -19.32 -6.21
CA GLY A 2 0.98 -18.98 -7.29
C GLY A 2 -0.30 -18.36 -6.77
N THR A 3 -0.95 -17.53 -7.60
CA THR A 3 -2.24 -16.88 -7.30
C THR A 3 -3.37 -17.89 -7.08
N ARG A 4 -4.45 -17.43 -6.43
CA ARG A 4 -5.68 -18.17 -6.18
C ARG A 4 -6.82 -17.68 -7.06
N LEU A 5 -7.80 -18.53 -7.32
CA LEU A 5 -9.05 -18.14 -7.99
C LEU A 5 -9.96 -17.39 -7.02
N LYS A 6 -10.74 -16.43 -7.54
CA LYS A 6 -11.70 -15.62 -6.77
C LYS A 6 -12.66 -16.44 -5.89
N ALA A 7 -13.02 -17.64 -6.33
CA ALA A 7 -13.89 -18.57 -5.60
C ALA A 7 -13.20 -19.26 -4.40
N GLU A 8 -11.88 -19.44 -4.42
CA GLU A 8 -11.12 -20.06 -3.31
C GLU A 8 -10.92 -19.10 -2.13
N VAL A 9 -11.02 -17.78 -2.36
CA VAL A 9 -10.68 -16.72 -1.41
C VAL A 9 -11.89 -15.85 -1.03
N SER A 10 -13.10 -16.34 -1.31
CA SER A 10 -14.39 -15.69 -1.02
C SER A 10 -14.48 -14.25 -1.54
N TYR A 11 -13.96 -13.95 -2.73
CA TYR A 11 -13.85 -12.61 -3.29
C TYR A 11 -15.24 -11.94 -3.45
N ARG A 12 -15.46 -10.82 -2.74
CA ARG A 12 -16.79 -10.22 -2.51
C ARG A 12 -16.71 -8.68 -2.33
N PRO A 13 -17.82 -7.94 -2.46
CA PRO A 13 -17.84 -6.51 -2.15
C PRO A 13 -17.50 -6.22 -0.68
N ALA A 14 -16.81 -5.12 -0.40
CA ALA A 14 -16.59 -4.65 0.97
C ALA A 14 -17.93 -4.23 1.60
N LYS A 15 -18.19 -4.65 2.86
CA LYS A 15 -19.52 -4.53 3.50
C LYS A 15 -20.00 -3.08 3.74
N ARG A 16 -19.13 -2.08 3.67
CA ARG A 16 -19.47 -0.64 3.72
C ARG A 16 -18.51 0.14 2.84
N LYS A 17 -19.03 1.11 2.08
CA LYS A 17 -18.24 2.06 1.29
C LYS A 17 -17.28 2.82 2.21
N GLY A 18 -15.99 2.88 1.86
CA GLY A 18 -14.96 3.58 2.65
C GLY A 18 -14.40 2.78 3.84
N THR A 19 -14.52 1.45 3.86
CA THR A 19 -13.83 0.64 4.88
C THR A 19 -12.36 0.43 4.53
N MET A 20 -11.48 0.45 5.54
CA MET A 20 -10.07 0.09 5.36
C MET A 20 -9.91 -1.34 4.82
N LYS A 21 -10.82 -2.27 5.15
CA LYS A 21 -10.76 -3.67 4.68
C LYS A 21 -11.31 -3.86 3.25
N GLN A 22 -10.58 -3.34 2.27
CA GLN A 22 -10.85 -3.49 0.82
C GLN A 22 -9.55 -3.59 0.00
N CYS A 23 -9.62 -4.07 -1.24
CA CYS A 23 -8.48 -4.28 -2.13
C CYS A 23 -7.67 -3.00 -2.38
N GLY A 24 -8.30 -1.83 -2.51
CA GLY A 24 -7.62 -0.54 -2.65
C GLY A 24 -6.76 -0.13 -1.43
N HIS A 25 -6.82 -0.87 -0.33
CA HIS A 25 -6.00 -0.70 0.86
C HIS A 25 -5.24 -2.00 1.23
N CYS A 26 -5.07 -2.91 0.27
CA CYS A 26 -4.42 -4.21 0.45
C CYS A 26 -2.98 -4.20 -0.06
N GLN A 27 -2.01 -4.71 0.70
CA GLN A 27 -0.60 -4.77 0.29
C GLN A 27 -0.38 -5.56 -1.02
N ALA A 28 -1.23 -6.57 -1.29
CA ALA A 28 -1.13 -7.40 -2.49
C ALA A 28 -1.82 -6.82 -3.74
N PHE A 29 -2.53 -5.69 -3.65
CA PHE A 29 -3.22 -5.07 -4.78
C PHE A 29 -2.25 -4.24 -5.64
N GLN A 30 -2.48 -4.22 -6.95
CA GLN A 30 -1.68 -3.49 -7.93
C GLN A 30 -2.61 -2.52 -8.68
N PRO A 31 -2.72 -1.24 -8.27
CA PRO A 31 -3.74 -0.32 -8.76
C PRO A 31 -3.62 -0.05 -10.26
N GLU A 32 -2.43 0.28 -10.75
CA GLU A 32 -2.12 0.55 -12.16
C GLU A 32 -2.50 -0.61 -13.10
N LEU A 33 -2.49 -1.84 -12.58
CA LEU A 33 -2.76 -3.08 -13.33
C LEU A 33 -4.15 -3.67 -13.02
N ARG A 34 -4.94 -3.02 -12.14
CA ARG A 34 -6.21 -3.54 -11.57
C ARG A 34 -6.13 -5.04 -11.25
N SER A 35 -5.08 -5.46 -10.55
CA SER A 35 -4.79 -6.88 -10.30
C SER A 35 -4.28 -7.14 -8.88
N CYS A 36 -4.00 -8.40 -8.52
CA CYS A 36 -3.53 -8.79 -7.19
C CYS A 36 -2.46 -9.89 -7.27
N LEU A 37 -1.39 -9.74 -6.48
CA LEU A 37 -0.28 -10.71 -6.37
C LEU A 37 -0.73 -12.07 -5.81
N MET A 38 -1.89 -12.13 -5.15
CA MET A 38 -2.47 -13.35 -4.58
C MET A 38 -3.74 -13.85 -5.26
N VAL A 39 -4.39 -13.09 -6.16
CA VAL A 39 -5.70 -13.44 -6.72
C VAL A 39 -5.75 -13.21 -8.24
N SER A 40 -6.10 -14.25 -8.99
CA SER A 40 -6.12 -14.27 -10.46
C SER A 40 -7.30 -13.47 -11.06
N GLY A 41 -7.01 -12.79 -12.18
CA GLY A 41 -7.97 -12.00 -12.95
C GLY A 41 -8.05 -10.53 -12.49
N GLU A 42 -8.96 -9.76 -13.10
CA GLU A 42 -9.16 -8.34 -12.79
C GLU A 42 -9.70 -8.12 -11.36
N ILE A 43 -9.16 -7.15 -10.64
CA ILE A 43 -9.44 -6.85 -9.23
C ILE A 43 -9.93 -5.42 -9.08
N GLU A 44 -11.02 -5.25 -8.35
CA GLU A 44 -11.68 -3.97 -8.11
C GLU A 44 -11.34 -3.43 -6.71
N PRO A 45 -10.99 -2.14 -6.54
CA PRO A 45 -10.48 -1.62 -5.27
C PRO A 45 -11.51 -1.63 -4.14
N PHE A 46 -12.80 -1.70 -4.44
CA PHE A 46 -13.92 -1.77 -3.49
C PHE A 46 -14.33 -3.22 -3.13
N MET A 47 -13.65 -4.23 -3.67
CA MET A 47 -13.84 -5.64 -3.30
C MET A 47 -12.91 -6.04 -2.15
N VAL A 48 -13.07 -7.24 -1.62
CA VAL A 48 -12.25 -7.84 -0.56
C VAL A 48 -12.20 -9.35 -0.72
N CYS A 49 -11.11 -9.98 -0.28
CA CYS A 49 -10.98 -11.43 -0.18
C CYS A 49 -10.48 -11.81 1.23
N ASP A 50 -10.46 -13.10 1.54
CA ASP A 50 -9.99 -13.58 2.84
C ASP A 50 -8.45 -13.52 2.99
N LEU A 51 -7.72 -13.44 1.87
CA LEU A 51 -6.29 -13.12 1.80
C LEU A 51 -6.00 -11.60 1.84
N TRP A 52 -6.86 -10.81 2.48
CA TRP A 52 -6.61 -9.37 2.62
C TRP A 52 -5.59 -9.09 3.73
N GLU A 53 -4.53 -8.37 3.38
CA GLU A 53 -3.49 -7.87 4.28
C GLU A 53 -3.43 -6.35 4.15
N PRO A 54 -3.44 -5.58 5.26
CA PRO A 54 -3.38 -4.12 5.18
C PRO A 54 -2.06 -3.66 4.54
N MET A 55 -2.09 -2.56 3.77
CA MET A 55 -0.84 -1.87 3.43
C MET A 55 -0.07 -1.49 4.72
N PRO A 56 1.25 -1.71 4.81
CA PRO A 56 2.04 -1.43 6.01
C PRO A 56 2.06 0.08 6.29
N PHE A 57 1.60 0.48 7.47
CA PHE A 57 1.04 1.83 7.61
C PHE A 57 2.03 2.91 8.07
N HIS A 58 2.77 3.46 7.11
CA HIS A 58 2.87 4.92 6.99
C HIS A 58 2.36 5.32 5.59
N TRP A 59 1.39 6.22 5.55
CA TRP A 59 0.78 6.78 4.34
C TRP A 59 0.36 8.21 4.62
N ASP A 60 1.22 8.95 5.35
CA ASP A 60 0.98 10.30 5.79
C ASP A 60 0.46 11.15 4.60
N PRO A 61 -0.79 11.66 4.68
CA PRO A 61 -1.41 12.36 3.55
C PRO A 61 -0.73 13.71 3.28
N GLU A 62 0.08 14.17 4.22
CA GLU A 62 1.09 15.21 4.07
C GLU A 62 2.45 14.51 4.05
N GLY A 63 3.14 14.53 2.91
CA GLY A 63 4.31 13.68 2.66
C GLY A 63 5.59 14.13 3.36
N GLU A 64 5.69 14.03 4.69
CA GLU A 64 6.93 14.28 5.45
C GLU A 64 7.83 13.02 5.55
N GLY A 65 7.92 12.27 4.44
CA GLY A 65 8.82 11.13 4.28
C GLY A 65 10.27 11.57 4.18
N VAL A 66 11.01 11.41 5.28
CA VAL A 66 12.45 11.69 5.47
C VAL A 66 12.87 13.16 5.37
N LYS A 67 12.95 13.83 6.53
CA LYS A 67 14.01 14.82 6.74
C LYS A 67 15.35 14.08 6.68
N ALA A 68 16.02 14.14 5.54
CA ALA A 68 17.43 13.78 5.46
C ALA A 68 18.18 14.62 6.51
N GLN A 69 18.90 13.97 7.42
CA GLN A 69 19.53 14.66 8.54
C GLN A 69 20.53 15.69 8.02
N GLN A 70 20.36 16.95 8.44
CA GLN A 70 21.33 18.00 8.16
C GLN A 70 22.64 17.63 8.86
N ALA A 71 23.63 17.23 8.07
CA ALA A 71 25.03 17.35 8.44
C ALA A 71 25.41 18.83 8.31
N GLU A 72 25.08 19.60 9.33
CA GLU A 72 25.55 20.97 9.51
C GLU A 72 27.00 20.93 9.99
N ASP A 73 27.93 20.85 9.03
CA ASP A 73 29.35 21.10 9.26
C ASP A 73 29.60 22.62 9.24
N PRO A 74 30.36 23.17 10.21
CA PRO A 74 30.29 24.60 10.54
C PRO A 74 31.01 25.53 9.57
N MET A 75 30.60 26.80 9.65
CA MET A 75 31.17 27.95 8.96
C MET A 75 32.46 28.44 9.62
N GLU A 76 33.37 28.95 8.79
CA GLU A 76 34.59 29.72 9.13
C GLU A 76 35.70 29.04 9.94
N ASP A 77 36.91 29.04 9.36
CA ASP A 77 38.11 29.51 10.06
C ASP A 77 38.99 30.28 9.07
N ASP A 78 39.29 31.54 9.37
CA ASP A 78 40.13 32.44 8.56
C ASP A 78 41.36 32.80 9.40
N ASN A 79 42.54 32.31 9.01
CA ASN A 79 43.81 32.80 9.55
C ASN A 79 45.05 32.40 8.71
N ALA A 80 46.06 33.29 8.77
CA ALA A 80 47.45 33.17 8.29
C ALA A 80 47.69 33.19 6.76
#